data_AF-A0A101IZ45-F1
#
_entry.id   AF-A0A101IZ45-F1
#
_cell.length_a   1.000
_cell.length_b   1.000
_cell.length_c   1.000
_cell.angle_alpha   90.00
_cell.angle_beta   90.00
_cell.angle_gamma   90.00
#
_symmetry.space_group_name_H-M   'P 1'
#
loop_
_entity.id
_entity.type
_entity.pdbx_description
1 polymer ?
#
loop_
_entity_poly.entity_id
_entity_poly.type
_entity_poly.pdbx_seq_one_letter_code
_entity_poly.pdbx_strand_id
1 'polypeptide(L)'
;MQLVTPDLTLHPSFSSPHRPHLSRLKNRHITMSSSSGTGNPASSGSSTGAGLLHRIRSLFGPKQPVKKKGPTLEERVRERTAGIVHLTHNDLDAAGADAIHRRVYGHDEVFTVFSSVGRFTKNLNSIANVPGKGDILSISDIGYQNGVDEAARRAKASGWRIIWRDHHRWKPDQIRQIEQYTEELTVDTSTCGCGLVAGALAPDDPVAVEIARIVCDYDLWTHREPRSAILGQIGSINKNLRPLRNRLEQGIFTDDWIEETYAAIDRERNQAIETSIRRMKIRRGRYTIAFAPLINYPSETAAAIREEYKTDIEVIVSENGRFSLRSAPPISHLIAGEFSGGGHPNASGGSFPFTFWDKLSFRLLGRTSHFDRFVQVAEALREQPTAG
;
A
#
# COMPACT_ATOMS: atom_id res chain seq x y z
N MET A 1 30.52 -28.50 -23.72
CA MET A 1 30.09 -29.56 -22.78
C MET A 1 30.91 -29.41 -21.51
N GLN A 2 30.43 -28.59 -20.58
CA GLN A 2 30.72 -28.54 -19.14
C GLN A 2 30.02 -27.28 -18.63
N LEU A 3 28.90 -27.49 -17.94
CA LEU A 3 28.12 -26.44 -17.29
C LEU A 3 28.68 -26.30 -15.87
N VAL A 4 29.16 -25.10 -15.54
CA VAL A 4 29.54 -24.71 -14.18
C VAL A 4 28.36 -23.90 -13.62
N THR A 5 27.69 -24.45 -12.61
CA THR A 5 26.68 -23.76 -11.81
C THR A 5 27.37 -23.05 -10.63
N PRO A 6 27.09 -21.77 -10.36
CA PRO A 6 27.48 -21.16 -9.09
C PRO A 6 26.40 -21.39 -8.03
N ASP A 7 26.85 -21.98 -6.93
CA ASP A 7 26.15 -22.18 -5.67
C ASP A 7 25.90 -20.83 -4.98
N LEU A 8 24.67 -20.58 -4.56
CA LEU A 8 24.21 -19.30 -3.97
C LEU A 8 23.50 -19.57 -2.64
N THR A 9 24.27 -20.05 -1.66
CA THR A 9 23.87 -20.02 -0.24
C THR A 9 24.35 -18.71 0.37
N LEU A 10 23.47 -17.70 0.44
CA LEU A 10 23.67 -16.50 1.25
C LEU A 10 22.56 -16.42 2.31
N HIS A 11 22.92 -16.73 3.56
CA HIS A 11 22.14 -16.40 4.74
C HIS A 11 22.30 -14.91 5.06
N PRO A 12 21.21 -14.14 5.24
CA PRO A 12 21.30 -12.83 5.87
C PRO A 12 21.23 -12.98 7.39
N SER A 13 22.35 -12.71 8.05
CA SER A 13 22.44 -12.47 9.49
C SER A 13 21.85 -11.09 9.82
N PHE A 14 20.69 -11.07 10.46
CA PHE A 14 20.07 -9.86 11.02
C PHE A 14 20.89 -9.35 12.20
N SER A 15 21.40 -8.12 12.11
CA SER A 15 21.94 -7.37 13.24
C SER A 15 21.21 -6.03 13.29
N SER A 16 20.33 -5.87 14.28
CA SER A 16 19.60 -4.61 14.51
C SER A 16 20.41 -3.70 15.47
N PRO A 17 20.44 -2.38 15.25
CA PRO A 17 21.19 -1.46 16.12
C PRO A 17 20.48 -1.19 17.46
N HIS A 18 21.30 -1.05 18.49
CA HIS A 18 20.94 -0.78 19.89
C HIS A 18 19.97 0.40 20.10
N ARG A 19 18.95 0.20 20.94
CA ARG A 19 18.14 1.27 21.56
C ARG A 19 18.86 1.89 22.77
N PRO A 20 18.90 3.22 22.94
CA PRO A 20 19.29 3.83 24.20
C PRO A 20 18.11 3.96 25.19
N HIS A 21 18.43 3.70 26.45
CA HIS A 21 17.58 3.82 27.65
C HIS A 21 17.25 5.28 27.95
N LEU A 22 15.98 5.64 28.13
CA LEU A 22 15.57 6.94 28.68
C LEU A 22 14.97 6.77 30.07
N SER A 23 15.67 7.36 31.04
CA SER A 23 15.33 7.44 32.45
C SER A 23 14.34 8.57 32.76
N ARG A 24 13.42 8.25 33.68
CA ARG A 24 12.61 9.13 34.56
C ARG A 24 12.96 10.62 34.60
N LEU A 25 11.93 11.47 34.49
CA LEU A 25 11.81 12.71 35.26
C LEU A 25 10.35 12.92 35.73
N LYS A 26 10.22 13.35 36.99
CA LYS A 26 8.99 13.53 37.77
C LYS A 26 8.46 14.98 37.67
N ASN A 27 7.14 15.08 37.88
CA ASN A 27 6.38 16.15 38.53
C ASN A 27 6.48 17.61 38.04
N ARG A 28 5.31 18.20 37.77
CA ARG A 28 4.82 19.40 38.51
C ARG A 28 3.30 19.53 38.41
N HIS A 29 2.69 19.65 39.60
CA HIS A 29 1.32 20.10 39.86
C HIS A 29 1.17 21.59 39.53
N ILE A 30 0.03 21.99 38.96
CA ILE A 30 -0.61 23.29 39.24
C ILE A 30 -2.12 23.06 39.37
N THR A 31 -2.62 23.34 40.56
CA THR A 31 -4.02 23.51 40.95
C THR A 31 -4.48 24.95 40.73
N MET A 32 -5.77 25.16 40.44
CA MET A 32 -6.68 26.29 40.80
C MET A 32 -7.84 26.23 39.78
N SER A 33 -9.12 26.49 40.07
CA SER A 33 -9.85 26.77 41.30
C SER A 33 -11.35 26.68 40.94
N SER A 34 -12.15 26.31 41.93
CA SER A 34 -13.61 26.19 41.98
C SER A 34 -14.39 27.46 41.64
N SER A 35 -15.60 27.29 41.09
CA SER A 35 -16.74 28.15 41.43
C SER A 35 -18.06 27.37 41.42
N SER A 36 -18.81 27.62 42.49
CA SER A 36 -20.00 26.97 43.04
C SER A 36 -21.34 27.48 42.50
N GLY A 37 -22.39 26.68 42.69
CA GLY A 37 -23.80 27.08 42.78
C GLY A 37 -24.72 25.85 42.68
N THR A 38 -25.20 25.25 43.79
CA THR A 38 -26.48 25.53 44.51
C THR A 38 -27.68 25.56 43.55
N GLY A 39 -28.81 24.87 43.69
CA GLY A 39 -29.42 24.02 44.71
C GLY A 39 -30.86 23.70 44.24
N ASN A 40 -31.35 22.52 44.63
CA ASN A 40 -32.66 21.86 44.40
C ASN A 40 -33.92 22.66 44.88
N PRO A 41 -35.16 22.11 44.90
CA PRO A 41 -35.93 21.25 43.96
C PRO A 41 -37.42 21.72 43.83
N ALA A 42 -38.27 21.06 43.01
CA ALA A 42 -39.69 20.77 43.33
C ALA A 42 -40.44 19.97 42.22
N SER A 43 -41.25 19.03 42.71
CA SER A 43 -42.35 18.26 42.09
C SER A 43 -43.48 19.17 41.53
N SER A 44 -44.48 18.80 40.73
CA SER A 44 -45.30 17.57 40.60
C SER A 44 -46.30 17.75 39.43
N GLY A 45 -46.62 16.66 38.71
CA GLY A 45 -48.01 16.23 38.43
C GLY A 45 -48.89 16.90 37.34
N SER A 46 -49.13 16.13 36.28
CA SER A 46 -50.32 16.09 35.38
C SER A 46 -50.52 17.28 34.41
N SER A 47 -50.99 17.16 33.17
CA SER A 47 -51.88 16.18 32.55
C SER A 47 -51.82 16.27 31.00
N THR A 48 -52.27 15.18 30.37
CA THR A 48 -52.99 15.09 29.08
C THR A 48 -52.34 15.61 27.77
N GLY A 49 -52.10 14.65 26.85
CA GLY A 49 -52.78 14.71 25.56
C GLY A 49 -52.11 15.41 24.38
N ALA A 50 -50.80 15.28 24.14
CA ALA A 50 -50.20 15.72 22.87
C ALA A 50 -48.92 14.96 22.43
N GLY A 51 -48.71 13.75 22.95
CA GLY A 51 -47.39 13.08 22.90
C GLY A 51 -47.10 12.14 21.73
N LEU A 52 -48.06 11.83 20.85
CA LEU A 52 -47.88 10.75 19.85
C LEU A 52 -47.67 11.25 18.41
N LEU A 53 -48.10 12.46 18.07
CA LEU A 53 -47.93 13.02 16.72
C LEU A 53 -46.70 13.93 16.57
N HIS A 54 -46.05 14.34 17.67
CA HIS A 54 -44.81 15.12 17.62
C HIS A 54 -43.53 14.27 17.71
N ARG A 55 -43.65 12.95 17.96
CA ARG A 55 -42.52 12.00 18.05
C ARG A 55 -42.22 11.19 16.79
N ILE A 56 -42.99 11.36 15.72
CA ILE A 56 -42.73 10.69 14.42
C ILE A 56 -41.95 11.61 13.45
N ARG A 57 -41.87 12.92 13.71
CA ARG A 57 -41.06 13.86 12.92
C ARG A 57 -39.59 14.01 13.36
N SER A 58 -39.16 13.35 14.45
CA SER A 58 -37.77 13.40 14.92
C SER A 58 -36.94 12.16 14.57
N LEU A 59 -37.47 11.22 13.78
CA LEU A 59 -36.73 10.04 13.28
C LEU A 59 -35.93 10.33 12.00
N PHE A 60 -36.18 11.47 11.37
CA PHE A 60 -35.37 11.99 10.28
C PHE A 60 -34.76 13.30 10.75
N GLY A 61 -33.61 13.20 11.43
CA GLY A 61 -32.75 14.36 11.65
C GLY A 61 -32.50 15.10 10.32
N PRO A 62 -32.17 16.40 10.35
CA PRO A 62 -31.99 17.19 9.13
C PRO A 62 -31.10 16.41 8.17
N LYS A 63 -31.59 16.18 6.93
CA LYS A 63 -30.81 15.53 5.88
C LYS A 63 -29.46 16.23 5.86
N GLN A 64 -28.39 15.49 6.17
CA GLN A 64 -27.06 16.06 6.06
C GLN A 64 -26.92 16.66 4.66
N PRO A 65 -26.37 17.89 4.54
CA PRO A 65 -26.21 18.50 3.23
C PRO A 65 -25.47 17.53 2.34
N VAL A 66 -26.08 17.20 1.19
CA VAL A 66 -25.44 16.36 0.17
C VAL A 66 -24.08 16.99 -0.11
N LYS A 67 -22.99 16.32 0.29
CA LYS A 67 -21.64 16.79 -0.02
C LYS A 67 -21.58 17.03 -1.52
N LYS A 68 -21.39 18.29 -1.95
CA LYS A 68 -21.17 18.60 -3.36
C LYS A 68 -20.02 17.72 -3.83
N LYS A 69 -20.30 16.88 -4.82
CA LYS A 69 -19.29 16.02 -5.43
C LYS A 69 -18.26 16.96 -6.06
N GLY A 70 -16.99 16.83 -5.68
CA GLY A 70 -15.92 17.60 -6.29
C GLY A 70 -15.79 17.31 -7.79
N PRO A 71 -14.99 18.09 -8.53
CA PRO A 71 -14.84 17.91 -9.97
C PRO A 71 -14.30 16.51 -10.29
N THR A 72 -14.82 15.95 -11.38
CA THR A 72 -14.36 14.69 -11.99
C THR A 72 -12.94 14.81 -12.53
N LEU A 73 -12.31 13.67 -12.84
CA LEU A 73 -11.00 13.68 -13.47
C LEU A 73 -11.04 14.38 -14.84
N GLU A 74 -12.10 14.16 -15.62
CA GLU A 74 -12.26 14.79 -16.94
C GLU A 74 -12.34 16.31 -16.84
N GLU A 75 -13.11 16.84 -15.87
CA GLU A 75 -13.18 18.29 -15.61
C GLU A 75 -11.81 18.84 -15.21
N ARG A 76 -11.13 18.18 -14.26
CA ARG A 76 -9.80 18.62 -13.82
C ARG A 76 -8.75 18.58 -14.93
N VAL A 77 -8.79 17.56 -15.79
CA VAL A 77 -7.89 17.47 -16.95
C VAL A 77 -8.26 18.55 -17.96
N ARG A 78 -9.54 18.81 -18.22
CA ARG A 78 -9.98 19.86 -19.16
C ARG A 78 -9.59 21.28 -18.71
N GLU A 79 -9.61 21.53 -17.41
CA GLU A 79 -9.30 22.83 -16.80
C GLU A 79 -7.80 23.04 -16.52
N ARG A 80 -6.96 22.04 -16.77
CA ARG A 80 -5.51 22.15 -16.54
C ARG A 80 -4.89 23.25 -17.40
N THR A 81 -3.86 23.89 -16.88
CA THR A 81 -2.97 24.78 -17.65
C THR A 81 -1.73 24.05 -18.17
N ALA A 82 -1.33 22.97 -17.50
CA ALA A 82 -0.18 22.14 -17.82
C ALA A 82 -0.31 21.44 -19.19
N GLY A 83 0.72 21.57 -20.04
CA GLY A 83 0.83 20.87 -21.32
C GLY A 83 1.21 19.39 -21.21
N ILE A 84 1.41 18.88 -20.00
CA ILE A 84 1.77 17.49 -19.73
C ILE A 84 0.80 16.90 -18.71
N VAL A 85 0.14 15.80 -19.07
CA VAL A 85 -0.56 14.93 -18.12
C VAL A 85 0.32 13.72 -17.85
N HIS A 86 0.78 13.58 -16.60
CA HIS A 86 1.54 12.43 -16.15
C HIS A 86 0.60 11.44 -15.42
N LEU A 87 0.24 10.35 -16.10
CA LEU A 87 -0.56 9.26 -15.56
C LEU A 87 0.37 8.14 -15.09
N THR A 88 0.58 8.03 -13.79
CA THR A 88 1.57 7.12 -13.21
C THR A 88 0.95 6.26 -12.12
N HIS A 89 1.69 5.30 -11.56
CA HIS A 89 1.22 4.46 -10.45
C HIS A 89 0.98 5.28 -9.17
N ASN A 90 1.02 4.67 -7.99
CA ASN A 90 0.68 5.35 -6.75
C ASN A 90 1.56 4.91 -5.57
N ASP A 91 2.85 4.77 -5.83
CA ASP A 91 3.89 4.39 -4.88
C ASP A 91 5.14 5.31 -5.02
N LEU A 92 6.27 4.88 -4.46
CA LEU A 92 7.53 5.61 -4.54
C LEU A 92 8.04 5.75 -5.98
N ASP A 93 7.86 4.74 -6.83
CA ASP A 93 8.35 4.76 -8.21
C ASP A 93 7.64 5.86 -9.02
N ALA A 94 6.32 5.91 -8.88
CA ALA A 94 5.49 6.99 -9.41
C ALA A 94 5.86 8.38 -8.87
N ALA A 95 6.16 8.50 -7.56
CA ALA A 95 6.55 9.78 -6.96
C ALA A 95 7.91 10.27 -7.48
N GLY A 96 8.88 9.37 -7.65
CA GLY A 96 10.19 9.66 -8.23
C GLY A 96 10.08 10.06 -9.69
N ALA A 97 9.34 9.30 -10.49
CA ALA A 97 9.07 9.62 -11.88
C ALA A 97 8.43 11.01 -12.03
N ASP A 98 7.44 11.34 -11.21
CA ASP A 98 6.75 12.65 -11.25
C ASP A 98 7.65 13.81 -10.80
N ALA A 99 8.54 13.58 -9.84
CA ALA A 99 9.55 14.56 -9.45
C ALA A 99 10.47 14.89 -10.63
N ILE A 100 10.96 13.88 -11.35
CA ILE A 100 11.83 14.09 -12.52
C ILE A 100 11.11 14.83 -13.64
N HIS A 101 9.84 14.50 -13.94
CA HIS A 101 9.06 15.26 -14.93
C HIS A 101 9.02 16.75 -14.59
N ARG A 102 8.78 17.10 -13.31
CA ARG A 102 8.70 18.50 -12.88
C ARG A 102 10.04 19.20 -12.85
N ARG A 103 11.13 18.47 -12.59
CA ARG A 103 12.49 19.01 -12.72
C ARG A 103 12.80 19.40 -14.16
N VAL A 104 12.37 18.59 -15.13
CA VAL A 104 12.65 18.81 -16.55
C VAL A 104 11.73 19.87 -17.16
N TYR A 105 10.43 19.78 -16.88
CA TYR A 105 9.43 20.62 -17.54
C TYR A 105 9.01 21.85 -16.72
N GLY A 106 9.30 21.88 -15.42
CA GLY A 106 8.82 22.89 -14.49
C GLY A 106 7.66 22.39 -13.62
N HIS A 107 7.59 22.90 -12.40
CA HIS A 107 6.62 22.45 -11.39
C HIS A 107 5.17 22.55 -11.89
N ASP A 108 4.77 23.69 -12.43
CA ASP A 108 3.38 23.94 -12.82
C ASP A 108 3.02 23.40 -14.21
N GLU A 109 4.01 22.88 -14.95
CA GLU A 109 3.85 22.36 -16.31
C GLU A 109 3.41 20.88 -16.35
N VAL A 110 3.32 20.22 -15.19
CA VAL A 110 2.94 18.81 -15.07
C VAL A 110 1.67 18.63 -14.24
N PHE A 111 0.64 18.06 -14.86
CA PHE A 111 -0.58 17.61 -14.19
C PHE A 111 -0.53 16.11 -13.89
N THR A 112 -0.33 15.76 -12.61
CA THR A 112 -0.15 14.38 -12.18
C THR A 112 -1.45 13.70 -11.78
N VAL A 113 -1.68 12.51 -12.35
CA VAL A 113 -2.75 11.57 -12.00
C VAL A 113 -2.10 10.29 -11.45
N PHE A 114 -1.96 10.20 -10.13
CA PHE A 114 -1.60 8.94 -9.46
C PHE A 114 -2.76 7.95 -9.59
N SER A 115 -2.46 6.74 -10.05
CA SER A 115 -3.45 5.72 -10.35
C SER A 115 -3.03 4.38 -9.75
N SER A 116 -3.94 3.70 -9.07
CA SER A 116 -3.75 2.27 -8.82
C SER A 116 -3.96 1.48 -10.11
N VAL A 117 -3.35 0.28 -10.18
CA VAL A 117 -3.53 -0.65 -11.29
C VAL A 117 -5.02 -0.85 -11.65
N GLY A 118 -5.86 -1.12 -10.64
CA GLY A 118 -7.30 -1.32 -10.85
C GLY A 118 -8.09 -0.08 -11.28
N ARG A 119 -7.50 1.12 -11.24
CA ARG A 119 -8.10 2.37 -11.72
C ARG A 119 -7.48 2.88 -13.02
N PHE A 120 -6.37 2.31 -13.46
CA PHE A 120 -5.60 2.80 -14.59
C PHE A 120 -6.44 2.93 -15.86
N THR A 121 -7.05 1.84 -16.32
CA THR A 121 -7.89 1.85 -17.53
C THR A 121 -9.00 2.88 -17.42
N LYS A 122 -9.63 3.04 -16.25
CA LYS A 122 -10.67 4.06 -16.03
C LYS A 122 -10.10 5.48 -16.15
N ASN A 123 -8.96 5.75 -15.52
CA ASN A 123 -8.32 7.07 -15.56
C ASN A 123 -7.85 7.43 -16.98
N LEU A 124 -7.24 6.47 -17.70
CA LEU A 124 -6.85 6.65 -19.09
C LEU A 124 -8.06 6.93 -19.99
N ASN A 125 -9.17 6.20 -19.80
CA ASN A 125 -10.41 6.47 -20.53
C ASN A 125 -10.93 7.90 -20.28
N SER A 126 -10.90 8.38 -19.03
CA SER A 126 -11.30 9.75 -18.71
C SER A 126 -10.37 10.79 -19.36
N ILE A 127 -9.06 10.55 -19.39
CA ILE A 127 -8.12 11.44 -20.09
C ILE A 127 -8.37 11.43 -21.61
N ALA A 128 -8.60 10.25 -22.19
CA ALA A 128 -8.90 10.08 -23.62
C ALA A 128 -10.19 10.81 -24.07
N ASN A 129 -11.14 11.04 -23.16
CA ASN A 129 -12.37 11.78 -23.42
C ASN A 129 -12.18 13.31 -23.44
N VAL A 130 -10.98 13.79 -23.12
CA VAL A 130 -10.62 15.22 -23.16
C VAL A 130 -9.74 15.46 -24.39
N PRO A 131 -9.95 16.55 -25.16
CA PRO A 131 -9.05 16.92 -26.25
C PRO A 131 -7.61 17.10 -25.76
N GLY A 132 -6.67 16.39 -26.41
CA GLY A 132 -5.25 16.48 -26.10
C GLY A 132 -4.61 17.77 -26.59
N LYS A 133 -5.09 18.35 -27.70
CA LYS A 133 -4.56 19.61 -28.27
C LYS A 133 -3.05 19.59 -28.59
N GLY A 134 -2.48 18.39 -28.81
CA GLY A 134 -1.04 18.21 -28.99
C GLY A 134 -0.25 18.10 -27.68
N ASP A 135 -0.91 18.12 -26.52
CA ASP A 135 -0.29 17.93 -25.22
C ASP A 135 0.22 16.49 -25.04
N ILE A 136 1.18 16.34 -24.13
CA ILE A 136 1.81 15.06 -23.82
C ILE A 136 0.98 14.32 -22.78
N LEU A 137 0.64 13.07 -23.07
CA LEU A 137 0.19 12.09 -22.09
C LEU A 137 1.39 11.19 -21.78
N SER A 138 2.10 11.49 -20.69
CA SER A 138 3.19 10.66 -20.19
C SER A 138 2.63 9.60 -19.26
N ILE A 139 2.87 8.33 -19.56
CA ILE A 139 2.45 7.19 -18.76
C ILE A 139 3.71 6.50 -18.22
N SER A 140 3.77 6.29 -16.90
CA SER A 140 4.90 5.59 -16.27
C SER A 140 4.45 4.57 -15.24
N ASP A 141 5.25 3.51 -15.06
CA ASP A 141 5.13 2.54 -13.96
C ASP A 141 3.75 1.85 -13.89
N ILE A 142 3.07 1.73 -15.02
CA ILE A 142 1.85 0.93 -15.12
C ILE A 142 1.90 0.10 -16.37
N GLY A 143 1.94 -1.21 -16.17
CA GLY A 143 1.93 -2.18 -17.25
C GLY A 143 0.59 -2.36 -17.94
N TYR A 144 0.63 -3.15 -19.02
CA TYR A 144 -0.53 -3.44 -19.85
C TYR A 144 -1.72 -4.00 -19.03
N GLN A 145 -2.90 -3.45 -19.25
CA GLN A 145 -4.17 -3.94 -18.69
C GLN A 145 -5.15 -4.25 -19.82
N ASN A 146 -6.03 -5.23 -19.62
CA ASN A 146 -7.05 -5.56 -20.62
C ASN A 146 -7.93 -4.33 -20.93
N GLY A 147 -8.13 -4.04 -22.23
CA GLY A 147 -8.92 -2.92 -22.71
C GLY A 147 -8.21 -1.56 -22.71
N VAL A 148 -6.91 -1.53 -22.40
CA VAL A 148 -6.13 -0.28 -22.41
C VAL A 148 -5.80 0.20 -23.82
N ASP A 149 -5.73 -0.71 -24.78
CA ASP A 149 -5.51 -0.46 -26.20
C ASP A 149 -6.59 0.46 -26.81
N GLU A 150 -7.85 0.20 -26.50
CA GLU A 150 -8.97 1.02 -26.94
C GLU A 150 -8.93 2.43 -26.33
N ALA A 151 -8.48 2.54 -25.07
CA ALA A 151 -8.29 3.84 -24.42
C ALA A 151 -7.11 4.62 -25.04
N ALA A 152 -5.98 3.95 -25.33
CA ALA A 152 -4.82 4.55 -25.98
C ALA A 152 -5.16 5.02 -27.42
N ARG A 153 -5.89 4.20 -28.18
CA ARG A 153 -6.39 4.56 -29.52
C ARG A 153 -7.24 5.82 -29.47
N ARG A 154 -8.18 5.91 -28.51
CA ARG A 154 -9.02 7.11 -28.36
C ARG A 154 -8.21 8.33 -27.89
N ALA A 155 -7.26 8.16 -26.98
CA ALA A 155 -6.38 9.27 -26.57
C ALA A 155 -5.61 9.83 -27.77
N LYS A 156 -4.99 8.97 -28.60
CA LYS A 156 -4.32 9.40 -29.84
C LYS A 156 -5.30 10.11 -30.79
N ALA A 157 -6.49 9.55 -31.00
CA ALA A 157 -7.52 10.15 -31.86
C ALA A 157 -8.01 11.52 -31.33
N SER A 158 -8.03 11.72 -30.01
CA SER A 158 -8.34 12.98 -29.35
C SER A 158 -7.18 13.99 -29.38
N GLY A 159 -6.06 13.66 -30.02
CA GLY A 159 -4.91 14.54 -30.22
C GLY A 159 -3.90 14.55 -29.07
N TRP A 160 -3.85 13.50 -28.25
CA TRP A 160 -2.79 13.31 -27.25
C TRP A 160 -1.54 12.71 -27.89
N ARG A 161 -0.37 13.21 -27.46
CA ARG A 161 0.95 12.63 -27.77
C ARG A 161 1.31 11.67 -26.65
N ILE A 162 1.15 10.36 -26.88
CA ILE A 162 1.32 9.37 -25.82
C ILE A 162 2.77 8.90 -25.76
N ILE A 163 3.38 9.05 -24.60
CA ILE A 163 4.71 8.53 -24.27
C ILE A 163 4.54 7.57 -23.10
N TRP A 164 4.95 6.32 -23.25
CA TRP A 164 4.72 5.30 -22.22
C TRP A 164 6.01 4.57 -21.88
N ARG A 165 6.41 4.63 -20.60
CA ARG A 165 7.63 4.00 -20.09
C ARG A 165 7.28 3.07 -18.93
N ASP A 166 7.51 1.78 -19.09
CA ASP A 166 7.13 0.81 -18.08
C ASP A 166 8.19 -0.28 -17.90
N HIS A 167 8.27 -0.83 -16.70
CA HIS A 167 9.23 -1.87 -16.34
C HIS A 167 8.59 -3.24 -16.08
N HIS A 168 7.26 -3.34 -16.14
CA HIS A 168 6.58 -4.62 -15.97
C HIS A 168 6.77 -5.51 -17.21
N ARG A 169 6.54 -6.81 -17.03
CA ARG A 169 6.62 -7.78 -18.13
C ARG A 169 5.39 -7.69 -19.03
N TRP A 170 5.60 -7.26 -20.26
CA TRP A 170 4.57 -7.26 -21.30
C TRP A 170 4.79 -8.42 -22.25
N LYS A 171 3.70 -8.94 -22.82
CA LYS A 171 3.79 -9.89 -23.91
C LYS A 171 4.16 -9.16 -25.22
N PRO A 172 4.87 -9.80 -26.15
CA PRO A 172 5.27 -9.16 -27.40
C PRO A 172 4.10 -8.63 -28.26
N ASP A 173 2.94 -9.28 -28.21
CA ASP A 173 1.70 -8.83 -28.87
C ASP A 173 1.11 -7.56 -28.22
N GLN A 174 1.17 -7.46 -26.89
CA GLN A 174 0.73 -6.28 -26.14
C GLN A 174 1.58 -5.05 -26.49
N ILE A 175 2.90 -5.23 -26.58
CA ILE A 175 3.84 -4.17 -27.00
C ILE A 175 3.46 -3.66 -28.40
N ARG A 176 3.41 -4.57 -29.40
CA ARG A 176 3.05 -4.22 -30.79
C ARG A 176 1.69 -3.53 -30.91
N GLN A 177 0.72 -3.90 -30.07
CA GLN A 177 -0.60 -3.28 -30.08
C GLN A 177 -0.57 -1.84 -29.59
N ILE A 178 0.18 -1.55 -28.51
CA ILE A 178 0.25 -0.21 -27.94
C ILE A 178 1.16 0.73 -28.74
N GLU A 179 2.24 0.21 -29.35
CA GLU A 179 3.14 0.99 -30.22
C GLU A 179 2.40 1.75 -31.33
N GLN A 180 1.28 1.20 -31.83
CA GLN A 180 0.45 1.84 -32.85
C GLN A 180 -0.16 3.17 -32.39
N TYR A 181 -0.29 3.37 -31.08
CA TYR A 181 -0.99 4.50 -30.46
C TYR A 181 -0.05 5.45 -29.71
N THR A 182 1.22 5.10 -29.54
CA THR A 182 2.23 5.90 -28.85
C THR A 182 3.18 6.58 -29.83
N GLU A 183 3.72 7.74 -29.44
CA GLU A 183 4.92 8.31 -30.09
C GLU A 183 6.19 7.60 -29.62
N GLU A 184 6.21 7.20 -28.34
CA GLU A 184 7.30 6.43 -27.73
C GLU A 184 6.71 5.40 -26.78
N LEU A 185 7.14 4.14 -26.91
CA LEU A 185 6.89 3.08 -25.94
C LEU A 185 8.23 2.45 -25.57
N THR A 186 8.56 2.48 -24.28
CA THR A 186 9.75 1.83 -23.73
C THR A 186 9.30 0.83 -22.66
N VAL A 187 9.61 -0.45 -22.88
CA VAL A 187 9.38 -1.52 -21.89
C VAL A 187 10.72 -2.17 -21.54
N ASP A 188 11.21 -1.96 -20.33
CA ASP A 188 12.50 -2.51 -19.88
C ASP A 188 12.43 -2.96 -18.42
N THR A 189 12.60 -4.27 -18.21
CA THR A 189 12.54 -4.89 -16.88
C THR A 189 13.85 -4.81 -16.09
N SER A 190 14.90 -4.19 -16.66
CA SER A 190 16.22 -4.10 -16.02
C SER A 190 16.36 -2.95 -15.01
N THR A 191 15.40 -2.03 -15.02
CA THR A 191 15.33 -0.85 -14.16
C THR A 191 13.90 -0.66 -13.62
N CYS A 192 13.69 0.28 -12.69
CA CYS A 192 12.36 0.75 -12.29
C CYS A 192 11.79 1.79 -13.27
N GLY A 193 10.49 2.10 -13.19
CA GLY A 193 9.82 3.10 -14.04
C GLY A 193 10.38 4.52 -13.85
N CYS A 194 10.74 4.91 -12.63
CA CYS A 194 11.46 6.15 -12.35
C CYS A 194 12.83 6.18 -13.04
N GLY A 195 13.53 5.05 -13.10
CA GLY A 195 14.81 4.92 -13.80
C GLY A 195 14.66 5.11 -15.31
N LEU A 196 13.60 4.56 -15.91
CA LEU A 196 13.27 4.82 -17.32
C LEU A 196 13.01 6.30 -17.59
N VAL A 197 12.27 6.96 -16.70
CA VAL A 197 11.98 8.40 -16.81
C VAL A 197 13.25 9.24 -16.67
N ALA A 198 14.13 8.91 -15.70
CA ALA A 198 15.42 9.58 -15.53
C ALA A 198 16.29 9.44 -16.77
N GLY A 199 16.47 8.22 -17.28
CA GLY A 199 17.30 7.96 -18.45
C GLY A 199 16.80 8.66 -19.71
N ALA A 200 15.48 8.75 -19.90
CA ALA A 200 14.90 9.38 -21.07
C ALA A 200 14.87 10.91 -21.01
N LEU A 201 14.61 11.50 -19.83
CA LEU A 201 14.35 12.94 -19.73
C LEU A 201 15.52 13.75 -19.13
N ALA A 202 16.32 13.14 -18.26
CA ALA A 202 17.32 13.85 -17.47
C ALA A 202 18.53 12.98 -17.10
N PRO A 203 19.20 12.33 -18.08
CA PRO A 203 20.30 11.39 -17.81
C PRO A 203 21.51 12.05 -17.13
N ASP A 204 21.70 13.35 -17.35
CA ASP A 204 22.83 14.14 -16.83
C ASP A 204 22.45 15.02 -15.63
N ASP A 205 21.18 15.04 -15.19
CA ASP A 205 20.77 15.78 -13.98
C ASP A 205 21.15 14.97 -12.73
N PRO A 206 22.10 15.44 -11.91
CA PRO A 206 22.59 14.68 -10.76
C PRO A 206 21.49 14.38 -9.73
N VAL A 207 20.47 15.25 -9.61
CA VAL A 207 19.34 15.01 -8.71
C VAL A 207 18.43 13.94 -9.30
N ALA A 208 18.14 13.99 -10.61
CA ALA A 208 17.31 12.97 -11.25
C ALA A 208 17.96 11.57 -11.18
N VAL A 209 19.27 11.50 -11.40
CA VAL A 209 20.07 10.27 -11.27
C VAL A 209 20.01 9.74 -9.83
N GLU A 210 20.15 10.59 -8.83
CA GLU A 210 20.07 10.19 -7.42
C GLU A 210 18.66 9.74 -7.01
N ILE A 211 17.60 10.42 -7.49
CA ILE A 211 16.20 9.97 -7.31
C ILE A 211 16.06 8.56 -7.87
N ALA A 212 16.44 8.33 -9.14
CA ALA A 212 16.32 7.04 -9.78
C ALA A 212 17.09 5.94 -9.04
N ARG A 213 18.30 6.24 -8.54
CA ARG A 213 19.11 5.28 -7.77
C ARG A 213 18.40 4.82 -6.50
N ILE A 214 17.85 5.75 -5.72
CA ILE A 214 17.16 5.43 -4.45
C ILE A 214 15.84 4.70 -4.72
N VAL A 215 15.08 5.18 -5.71
CA VAL A 215 13.77 4.65 -6.04
C VAL A 215 13.88 3.24 -6.62
N CYS A 216 14.80 3.01 -7.58
CA CYS A 216 15.02 1.68 -8.12
C CYS A 216 15.57 0.69 -7.09
N ASP A 217 16.32 1.16 -6.07
CA ASP A 217 16.75 0.28 -4.98
C ASP A 217 15.57 -0.30 -4.19
N TYR A 218 14.53 0.51 -3.96
CA TYR A 218 13.31 0.09 -3.29
C TYR A 218 12.46 -0.81 -4.18
N ASP A 219 12.18 -0.37 -5.41
CA ASP A 219 11.29 -1.04 -6.35
C ASP A 219 11.83 -2.41 -6.79
N LEU A 220 13.13 -2.49 -7.10
CA LEU A 220 13.80 -3.73 -7.46
C LEU A 220 14.26 -4.55 -6.25
N TRP A 221 13.97 -4.09 -5.02
CA TRP A 221 14.24 -4.79 -3.77
C TRP A 221 15.74 -5.15 -3.59
N THR A 222 16.65 -4.24 -3.95
CA THR A 222 18.11 -4.52 -3.90
C THR A 222 18.75 -4.24 -2.55
N HIS A 223 18.12 -3.43 -1.68
CA HIS A 223 18.54 -3.12 -0.30
C HIS A 223 19.96 -2.57 -0.15
N ARG A 224 20.43 -1.81 -1.12
CA ARG A 224 21.75 -1.17 -1.13
C ARG A 224 21.71 0.25 -0.57
N GLU A 225 20.54 0.88 -0.54
CA GLU A 225 20.38 2.28 -0.14
C GLU A 225 19.44 2.41 1.06
N PRO A 226 19.94 2.71 2.28
CA PRO A 226 19.11 2.78 3.48
C PRO A 226 17.94 3.79 3.38
N ARG A 227 18.11 4.87 2.61
CA ARG A 227 17.02 5.84 2.39
C ARG A 227 15.85 5.23 1.61
N SER A 228 16.09 4.25 0.73
CA SER A 228 15.06 3.63 -0.11
C SER A 228 13.97 2.99 0.75
N ALA A 229 14.36 2.30 1.83
CA ALA A 229 13.43 1.68 2.76
C ALA A 229 12.53 2.70 3.47
N ILE A 230 13.08 3.84 3.89
CA ILE A 230 12.33 4.92 4.56
C ILE A 230 11.35 5.56 3.57
N LEU A 231 11.87 6.01 2.42
CA LEU A 231 11.06 6.69 1.43
C LEU A 231 10.00 5.78 0.82
N GLY A 232 10.28 4.48 0.70
CA GLY A 232 9.33 3.49 0.22
C GLY A 232 8.13 3.30 1.15
N GLN A 233 8.37 3.26 2.46
CA GLN A 233 7.29 3.20 3.46
C GLN A 233 6.44 4.49 3.48
N ILE A 234 7.06 5.64 3.25
CA ILE A 234 6.32 6.90 3.09
C ILE A 234 5.51 6.86 1.78
N GLY A 235 6.14 6.43 0.68
CA GLY A 235 5.59 6.37 -0.67
C GLY A 235 4.45 5.37 -0.83
N SER A 236 4.38 4.31 -0.02
CA SER A 236 3.26 3.36 -0.02
C SER A 236 1.94 3.95 0.49
N ILE A 237 1.96 5.19 1.00
CA ILE A 237 0.78 5.89 1.53
C ILE A 237 0.40 7.05 0.60
N ASN A 238 -0.73 6.91 -0.10
CA ASN A 238 -1.20 7.86 -1.12
C ASN A 238 -1.20 9.35 -0.71
N LYS A 239 -1.56 9.68 0.53
CA LYS A 239 -1.59 11.08 1.00
C LYS A 239 -0.18 11.70 1.09
N ASN A 240 0.87 10.88 1.20
CA ASN A 240 2.25 11.30 1.32
C ASN A 240 2.94 11.49 -0.04
N LEU A 241 2.40 10.91 -1.12
CA LEU A 241 3.02 10.94 -2.45
C LEU A 241 3.35 12.36 -2.93
N ARG A 242 2.42 13.31 -2.79
CA ARG A 242 2.64 14.70 -3.25
C ARG A 242 3.70 15.43 -2.41
N PRO A 243 3.62 15.46 -1.06
CA PRO A 243 4.69 16.05 -0.25
C PRO A 243 6.06 15.39 -0.43
N LEU A 244 6.10 14.07 -0.62
CA LEU A 244 7.32 13.33 -0.89
C LEU A 244 7.89 13.70 -2.26
N ARG A 245 7.06 13.68 -3.31
CA ARG A 245 7.43 14.10 -4.67
C ARG A 245 8.01 15.51 -4.70
N ASN A 246 7.40 16.48 -4.00
CA ASN A 246 7.91 17.85 -3.93
C ASN A 246 9.33 17.93 -3.34
N ARG A 247 9.67 17.04 -2.39
CA ARG A 247 11.01 16.95 -1.79
C ARG A 247 11.99 16.30 -2.74
N LEU A 248 11.61 15.18 -3.35
CA LEU A 248 12.41 14.51 -4.37
C LEU A 248 12.74 15.48 -5.52
N GLU A 249 11.76 16.26 -5.98
CA GLU A 249 11.92 17.29 -7.01
C GLU A 249 13.02 18.31 -6.64
N GLN A 250 13.21 18.61 -5.36
CA GLN A 250 14.24 19.52 -4.83
C GLN A 250 15.56 18.82 -4.47
N GLY A 251 15.67 17.50 -4.64
CA GLY A 251 16.82 16.71 -4.20
C GLY A 251 16.88 16.52 -2.68
N ILE A 252 15.75 16.65 -1.99
CA ILE A 252 15.62 16.46 -0.55
C ILE A 252 15.20 15.00 -0.29
N PHE A 253 16.12 14.21 0.27
CA PHE A 253 15.90 12.81 0.60
C PHE A 253 15.75 12.55 2.11
N THR A 254 15.99 13.60 2.91
CA THR A 254 15.75 13.62 4.35
C THR A 254 15.47 15.05 4.78
N ASP A 255 14.47 15.25 5.63
CA ASP A 255 14.12 16.49 6.30
C ASP A 255 13.20 16.16 7.48
N ASP A 256 12.87 17.17 8.31
CA ASP A 256 12.00 16.99 9.48
C ASP A 256 10.68 16.30 9.10
N TRP A 257 10.08 16.64 7.96
CA TRP A 257 8.84 16.00 7.52
C TRP A 257 9.02 14.53 7.17
N ILE A 258 10.09 14.15 6.46
CA ILE A 258 10.40 12.73 6.16
C ILE A 258 10.61 11.97 7.46
N GLU A 259 11.41 12.52 8.38
CA GLU A 259 11.74 11.88 9.66
C GLU A 259 10.49 11.72 10.54
N GLU A 260 9.69 12.78 10.70
CA GLU A 260 8.46 12.75 11.49
C GLU A 260 7.40 11.84 10.88
N THR A 261 7.24 11.87 9.55
CA THR A 261 6.27 11.03 8.83
C THR A 261 6.64 9.57 8.96
N TYR A 262 7.92 9.23 8.74
CA TYR A 262 8.40 7.87 8.94
C TYR A 262 8.27 7.43 10.40
N ALA A 263 8.64 8.27 11.36
CA ALA A 263 8.51 7.94 12.78
C ALA A 263 7.04 7.72 13.18
N ALA A 264 6.09 8.44 12.59
CA ALA A 264 4.68 8.20 12.81
C ALA A 264 4.21 6.85 12.22
N ILE A 265 4.64 6.53 10.99
CA ILE A 265 4.37 5.22 10.35
C ILE A 265 4.97 4.09 11.19
N ASP A 266 6.21 4.24 11.64
CA ASP A 266 6.91 3.24 12.45
C ASP A 266 6.22 3.03 13.80
N ARG A 267 5.80 4.11 14.49
CA ARG A 267 5.02 3.99 15.73
C ARG A 267 3.70 3.26 15.51
N GLU A 268 2.95 3.62 14.46
CA GLU A 268 1.68 2.96 14.12
C GLU A 268 1.91 1.47 13.84
N ARG A 269 2.90 1.15 13.00
CA ARG A 269 3.30 -0.21 12.65
C ARG A 269 3.66 -1.03 13.89
N ASN A 270 4.52 -0.50 14.75
CA ASN A 270 4.96 -1.20 15.95
C ASN A 270 3.79 -1.43 16.92
N GLN A 271 2.89 -0.47 17.08
CA GLN A 271 1.68 -0.63 17.90
C GLN A 271 0.73 -1.69 17.33
N ALA A 272 0.58 -1.73 16.00
CA ALA A 272 -0.19 -2.73 15.28
C ALA A 272 0.37 -4.15 15.49
N ILE A 273 1.68 -4.32 15.29
CA ILE A 273 2.40 -5.58 15.50
C ILE A 273 2.26 -6.03 16.95
N GLU A 274 2.55 -5.15 17.92
CA GLU A 274 2.44 -5.48 19.35
C GLU A 274 1.02 -5.92 19.72
N THR A 275 0.00 -5.24 19.18
CA THR A 275 -1.40 -5.61 19.45
C THR A 275 -1.75 -6.96 18.84
N SER A 276 -1.22 -7.27 17.67
CA SER A 276 -1.40 -8.56 17.00
C SER A 276 -0.72 -9.69 17.80
N ILE A 277 0.53 -9.48 18.24
CA ILE A 277 1.30 -10.41 19.06
C ILE A 277 0.61 -10.67 20.40
N ARG A 278 0.15 -9.63 21.12
CA ARG A 278 -0.55 -9.78 22.42
C ARG A 278 -1.80 -10.66 22.32
N ARG A 279 -2.44 -10.68 21.14
CA ARG A 279 -3.68 -11.43 20.90
C ARG A 279 -3.46 -12.77 20.21
N MET A 280 -2.22 -13.07 19.83
CA MET A 280 -1.89 -14.27 19.09
C MET A 280 -2.19 -15.56 19.89
N LYS A 281 -2.37 -16.65 19.15
CA LYS A 281 -2.42 -18.02 19.67
C LYS A 281 -1.36 -18.85 18.97
N ILE A 282 -0.54 -19.55 19.75
CA ILE A 282 0.44 -20.51 19.23
C ILE A 282 -0.13 -21.92 19.36
N ARG A 283 0.15 -22.77 18.36
CA ARG A 283 -0.06 -24.21 18.36
C ARG A 283 1.29 -24.86 18.09
N ARG A 284 1.63 -25.89 18.86
CA ARG A 284 2.89 -26.62 18.74
C ARG A 284 2.59 -28.07 18.35
N GLY A 285 3.14 -28.50 17.23
CA GLY A 285 3.08 -29.86 16.69
C GLY A 285 4.40 -30.18 15.99
N ARG A 286 4.36 -30.76 14.79
CA ARG A 286 5.50 -30.77 13.86
C ARG A 286 5.91 -29.35 13.52
N TYR A 287 4.93 -28.46 13.34
CA TYR A 287 5.16 -27.04 13.13
C TYR A 287 4.73 -26.24 14.36
N THR A 288 5.50 -25.21 14.70
CA THR A 288 5.09 -24.13 15.59
C THR A 288 4.33 -23.10 14.77
N ILE A 289 3.00 -23.11 14.90
CA ILE A 289 2.09 -22.27 14.12
C ILE A 289 1.53 -21.14 14.98
N ALA A 290 1.73 -19.90 14.55
CA ALA A 290 1.15 -18.72 15.19
C ALA A 290 -0.06 -18.21 14.40
N PHE A 291 -1.16 -17.96 15.10
CA PHE A 291 -2.34 -17.29 14.59
C PHE A 291 -2.47 -15.92 15.27
N ALA A 292 -2.37 -14.83 14.51
CA ALA A 292 -2.50 -13.48 15.03
C ALA A 292 -3.63 -12.72 14.30
N PRO A 293 -4.35 -11.80 14.96
CA PRO A 293 -5.26 -10.92 14.25
C PRO A 293 -4.50 -9.95 13.35
N LEU A 294 -5.07 -9.64 12.19
CA LEU A 294 -4.56 -8.63 11.27
C LEU A 294 -4.93 -7.24 11.80
N ILE A 295 -3.93 -6.47 12.19
CA ILE A 295 -4.04 -5.04 12.49
C ILE A 295 -3.02 -4.34 11.60
N ASN A 296 -3.31 -4.22 10.30
CA ASN A 296 -2.36 -3.77 9.26
C ASN A 296 -1.07 -4.63 9.21
N TYR A 297 -0.15 -4.29 8.30
CA TYR A 297 1.23 -4.83 8.25
C TYR A 297 1.36 -6.37 8.41
N PRO A 298 0.69 -7.19 7.58
CA PRO A 298 0.68 -8.65 7.75
C PRO A 298 2.07 -9.28 7.64
N SER A 299 2.90 -8.78 6.71
CA SER A 299 4.24 -9.33 6.47
C SER A 299 5.17 -9.02 7.64
N GLU A 300 5.14 -7.78 8.13
CA GLU A 300 5.95 -7.31 9.25
C GLU A 300 5.50 -7.96 10.56
N THR A 301 4.19 -8.16 10.74
CA THR A 301 3.65 -8.90 11.89
C THR A 301 4.12 -10.35 11.87
N ALA A 302 4.07 -11.03 10.72
CA ALA A 302 4.57 -12.39 10.60
C ALA A 302 6.08 -12.48 10.85
N ALA A 303 6.86 -11.55 10.31
CA ALA A 303 8.31 -11.49 10.54
C ALA A 303 8.65 -11.29 12.03
N ALA A 304 7.98 -10.34 12.70
CA ALA A 304 8.18 -10.09 14.13
C ALA A 304 7.82 -11.31 15.00
N ILE A 305 6.69 -11.98 14.70
CA ILE A 305 6.29 -13.21 15.39
C ILE A 305 7.35 -14.30 15.21
N ARG A 306 7.83 -14.52 13.99
CA ARG A 306 8.86 -15.52 13.69
C ARG A 306 10.17 -15.23 14.42
N GLU A 307 10.60 -13.97 14.41
CA GLU A 307 11.83 -13.55 15.07
C GLU A 307 11.75 -13.75 16.59
N GLU A 308 10.67 -13.32 17.23
CA GLU A 308 10.50 -13.33 18.69
C GLU A 308 10.14 -14.72 19.23
N TYR A 309 9.28 -15.48 18.53
CA TYR A 309 8.72 -16.75 19.03
C TYR A 309 9.26 -18.00 18.32
N LYS A 310 10.15 -17.83 17.33
CA LYS A 310 10.75 -18.92 16.54
C LYS A 310 9.70 -19.86 15.94
N THR A 311 8.66 -19.27 15.35
CA THR A 311 7.58 -20.00 14.68
C THR A 311 8.00 -20.48 13.29
N ASP A 312 7.40 -21.59 12.86
CA ASP A 312 7.60 -22.13 11.52
C ASP A 312 6.62 -21.51 10.52
N ILE A 313 5.39 -21.27 10.99
CA ILE A 313 4.26 -20.79 10.18
C ILE A 313 3.52 -19.67 10.92
N GLU A 314 3.24 -18.56 10.22
CA GLU A 314 2.46 -17.44 10.75
C GLU A 314 1.21 -17.20 9.89
N VAL A 315 0.06 -17.15 10.55
CA VAL A 315 -1.26 -16.94 9.96
C VAL A 315 -1.84 -15.66 10.52
N ILE A 316 -1.85 -14.59 9.71
CA ILE A 316 -2.35 -13.26 10.12
C ILE A 316 -3.76 -13.09 9.59
N VAL A 317 -4.75 -13.11 10.49
CA VAL A 317 -6.17 -13.33 10.19
C VAL A 317 -6.98 -12.04 10.39
N SER A 318 -7.63 -11.59 9.34
CA SER A 318 -8.55 -10.45 9.39
C SER A 318 -9.91 -10.81 10.01
N GLU A 319 -10.67 -9.80 10.41
CA GLU A 319 -11.98 -9.98 11.05
C GLU A 319 -13.01 -10.70 10.15
N ASN A 320 -12.81 -10.73 8.83
CA ASN A 320 -13.70 -11.42 7.90
C ASN A 320 -13.26 -12.86 7.58
N GLY A 321 -12.19 -13.35 8.20
CA GLY A 321 -11.67 -14.70 8.00
C GLY A 321 -10.61 -14.82 6.91
N ARG A 322 -10.37 -13.78 6.10
CA ARG A 322 -9.22 -13.76 5.18
C ARG A 322 -7.93 -13.76 5.97
N PHE A 323 -6.93 -14.51 5.53
CA PHE A 323 -5.64 -14.55 6.18
C PHE A 323 -4.48 -14.39 5.20
N SER A 324 -3.40 -13.79 5.70
CA SER A 324 -2.08 -13.82 5.09
C SER A 324 -1.25 -14.91 5.78
N LEU A 325 -0.59 -15.74 4.98
CA LEU A 325 0.20 -16.89 5.44
C LEU A 325 1.67 -16.69 5.07
N ARG A 326 2.56 -16.89 6.05
CA ARG A 326 4.01 -16.96 5.87
C ARG A 326 4.54 -18.25 6.47
N SER A 327 5.50 -18.87 5.81
CA SER A 327 6.14 -20.09 6.32
C SER A 327 7.64 -20.10 5.97
N ALA A 328 8.47 -20.62 6.88
CA ALA A 328 9.87 -20.95 6.58
C ALA A 328 9.95 -22.17 5.66
N PRO A 329 9.25 -23.28 5.95
CA PRO A 329 9.12 -24.35 4.97
C PRO A 329 8.30 -23.86 3.76
N PRO A 330 8.62 -24.26 2.53
CA PRO A 330 7.97 -23.78 1.31
C PRO A 330 6.57 -24.36 1.03
N ILE A 331 5.72 -24.39 2.06
CA ILE A 331 4.41 -25.05 2.07
C ILE A 331 3.21 -24.09 2.15
N SER A 332 3.44 -22.76 2.21
CA SER A 332 2.37 -21.76 2.33
C SER A 332 1.31 -21.90 1.24
N HIS A 333 1.71 -22.03 -0.02
CA HIS A 333 0.77 -22.17 -1.15
C HIS A 333 -0.07 -23.45 -1.09
N LEU A 334 0.52 -24.57 -0.63
CA LEU A 334 -0.17 -25.86 -0.50
C LEU A 334 -1.25 -25.77 0.58
N ILE A 335 -0.91 -25.22 1.75
CA ILE A 335 -1.90 -25.00 2.82
C ILE A 335 -3.00 -24.06 2.33
N ALA A 336 -2.66 -22.94 1.70
CA ALA A 336 -3.64 -21.98 1.22
C ALA A 336 -4.63 -22.58 0.20
N GLY A 337 -4.21 -23.53 -0.64
CA GLY A 337 -5.07 -24.24 -1.57
C GLY A 337 -6.27 -24.93 -0.89
N GLU A 338 -6.08 -25.46 0.32
CA GLU A 338 -7.13 -26.10 1.12
C GLU A 338 -8.13 -25.10 1.74
N PHE A 339 -7.83 -23.80 1.69
CA PHE A 339 -8.62 -22.71 2.28
C PHE A 339 -9.03 -21.66 1.24
N SER A 340 -9.39 -22.10 0.03
CA SER A 340 -9.84 -21.21 -1.07
C SER A 340 -8.83 -20.09 -1.36
N GLY A 341 -7.55 -20.43 -1.30
CA GLY A 341 -6.43 -19.51 -1.40
C GLY A 341 -5.36 -19.97 -2.38
N GLY A 342 -4.24 -19.25 -2.38
CA GLY A 342 -3.09 -19.53 -3.22
C GLY A 342 -1.96 -18.53 -2.97
N GLY A 343 -0.87 -18.67 -3.72
CA GLY A 343 0.28 -17.78 -3.64
C GLY A 343 1.60 -18.51 -3.89
N HIS A 344 2.66 -17.98 -3.30
CA HIS A 344 4.03 -18.49 -3.43
C HIS A 344 4.38 -19.50 -2.32
N PRO A 345 5.45 -20.29 -2.50
CA PRO A 345 5.86 -21.29 -1.52
C PRO A 345 6.01 -20.81 -0.07
N ASN A 346 6.54 -19.61 0.14
CA ASN A 346 6.75 -19.04 1.50
C ASN A 346 5.75 -17.95 1.88
N ALA A 347 4.88 -17.55 0.96
CA ALA A 347 3.95 -16.44 1.16
C ALA A 347 2.68 -16.63 0.33
N SER A 348 1.57 -16.86 1.01
CA SER A 348 0.27 -17.09 0.38
C SER A 348 -0.85 -16.40 1.16
N GLY A 349 -2.08 -16.55 0.69
CA GLY A 349 -3.26 -16.11 1.43
C GLY A 349 -4.45 -16.99 1.12
N GLY A 350 -5.40 -17.05 2.06
CA GLY A 350 -6.62 -17.84 1.95
C GLY A 350 -7.73 -17.24 2.78
N SER A 351 -8.80 -17.99 2.99
CA SER A 351 -9.93 -17.56 3.80
C SER A 351 -10.50 -18.70 4.64
N PHE A 352 -10.74 -18.41 5.91
CA PHE A 352 -11.65 -19.20 6.73
C PHE A 352 -13.09 -18.82 6.42
N PRO A 353 -14.03 -19.78 6.33
CA PRO A 353 -15.44 -19.50 6.14
C PRO A 353 -16.08 -19.05 7.46
N PHE A 354 -15.75 -17.83 7.91
CA PHE A 354 -16.25 -17.29 9.17
C PHE A 354 -17.76 -17.07 9.15
N THR A 355 -18.45 -17.75 10.06
CA THR A 355 -19.83 -17.44 10.44
C THR A 355 -19.90 -16.16 11.30
N PHE A 356 -21.11 -15.67 11.59
CA PHE A 356 -21.28 -14.57 12.54
C PHE A 356 -20.64 -14.88 13.91
N TRP A 357 -20.80 -16.12 14.37
CA TRP A 357 -20.23 -16.57 15.65
C TRP A 357 -18.71 -16.68 15.61
N ASP A 358 -18.13 -17.10 14.48
CA ASP A 358 -16.66 -17.08 14.30
C ASP A 358 -16.11 -15.67 14.39
N LYS A 359 -16.75 -14.69 13.73
CA LYS A 359 -16.35 -13.28 13.80
C LYS A 359 -16.38 -12.77 15.23
N LEU A 360 -17.47 -13.07 15.96
CA LEU A 360 -17.61 -12.64 17.35
C LEU A 360 -16.56 -13.30 18.26
N SER A 361 -16.39 -14.62 18.15
CA SER A 361 -15.39 -15.39 18.91
C SER A 361 -13.97 -14.92 18.62
N PHE A 362 -13.64 -14.71 17.34
CA PHE A 362 -12.33 -14.22 16.93
C PHE A 362 -12.08 -12.80 17.43
N ARG A 363 -13.06 -11.90 17.31
CA ARG A 363 -12.93 -10.52 17.77
C ARG A 363 -12.78 -10.40 19.29
N LEU A 364 -13.42 -11.27 20.08
CA LEU A 364 -13.35 -11.21 21.54
C LEU A 364 -12.21 -12.04 22.12
N LEU A 365 -11.97 -13.25 21.59
CA LEU A 365 -11.08 -14.26 22.18
C LEU A 365 -9.85 -14.56 21.33
N GLY A 366 -9.82 -14.14 20.06
CA GLY A 366 -8.78 -14.50 19.11
C GLY A 366 -8.76 -16.00 18.79
N ARG A 367 -9.92 -16.66 18.81
CA ARG A 367 -10.04 -18.12 18.63
C ARG A 367 -11.19 -18.47 17.69
N THR A 368 -10.99 -19.54 16.92
CA THR A 368 -11.99 -20.20 16.06
C THR A 368 -11.61 -21.67 15.89
N SER A 369 -12.58 -22.54 15.64
CA SER A 369 -12.37 -23.96 15.33
C SER A 369 -11.60 -24.16 14.02
N HIS A 370 -11.62 -23.18 13.11
CA HIS A 370 -10.87 -23.24 11.86
C HIS A 370 -9.36 -23.35 12.06
N PHE A 371 -8.82 -22.91 13.20
CA PHE A 371 -7.40 -23.03 13.52
C PHE A 371 -7.00 -24.49 13.71
N ASP A 372 -7.85 -25.33 14.30
CA ASP A 372 -7.53 -26.74 14.52
C ASP A 372 -7.51 -27.51 13.20
N ARG A 373 -8.46 -27.20 12.29
CA ARG A 373 -8.42 -27.71 10.90
C ARG A 373 -7.17 -27.26 10.17
N PHE A 374 -6.77 -25.99 10.31
CA PHE A 374 -5.55 -25.47 9.70
C PHE A 374 -4.31 -26.24 10.18
N VAL A 375 -4.19 -26.46 11.49
CA VAL A 375 -3.09 -27.27 12.06
C VAL A 375 -3.08 -28.66 11.46
N GLN A 376 -4.23 -29.35 11.37
CA GLN A 376 -4.31 -30.69 10.77
C GLN A 376 -3.81 -30.73 9.32
N VAL A 377 -4.20 -29.75 8.49
CA VAL A 377 -3.73 -29.63 7.11
C VAL A 377 -2.21 -29.41 7.07
N ALA A 378 -1.69 -28.48 7.86
CA ALA A 378 -0.26 -28.22 7.91
C ALA A 378 0.53 -29.47 8.32
N GLU A 379 0.10 -30.17 9.37
CA GLU A 379 0.73 -31.38 9.89
C GLU A 379 0.68 -32.57 8.89
N ALA A 380 -0.28 -32.59 7.96
CA ALA A 380 -0.35 -33.61 6.91
C ALA A 380 0.67 -33.41 5.79
N LEU A 381 1.12 -32.16 5.57
CA LEU A 381 2.12 -31.85 4.54
C LEU A 381 3.51 -32.29 5.01
N ARG A 382 4.08 -33.26 4.29
CA ARG A 382 5.48 -33.66 4.43
C ARG A 382 6.35 -32.68 3.67
N GLU A 383 7.51 -32.32 4.23
CA GLU A 383 8.57 -31.72 3.43
C GLU A 383 8.90 -32.67 2.27
N GLN A 384 8.81 -32.17 1.03
CA GLN A 384 9.47 -32.88 -0.06
C GLN A 384 10.98 -32.76 0.20
N PRO A 385 11.75 -33.85 0.09
CA PRO A 385 13.20 -33.76 0.22
C PRO A 385 13.69 -32.73 -0.78
N THR A 386 14.43 -31.72 -0.31
CA THR A 386 15.18 -30.84 -1.19
C THR A 386 16.09 -31.72 -2.02
N ALA A 387 15.89 -31.74 -3.34
CA ALA A 387 16.84 -32.35 -4.26
C ALA A 387 18.20 -31.67 -4.00
N GLY A 388 19.15 -32.45 -3.51
CA GLY A 388 20.50 -32.00 -3.18
C GLY A 388 21.38 -31.76 -4.39
#